data_AF-A0A2N2G5E3-F1
#
_entry.id   AF-A0A2N2G5E3-F1
#
_cell.length_a   1.000
_cell.length_b   1.000
_cell.length_c   1.000
_cell.angle_alpha   90.00
_cell.angle_beta   90.00
_cell.angle_gamma   90.00
#
_symmetry.space_group_name_H-M   'P 1'
#
loop_
_entity.id
_entity.type
_entity.pdbx_description
1 polymer ?
#
loop_
_entity_poly.entity_id
_entity_poly.type
_entity_poly.pdbx_seq_one_letter_code
_entity_poly.pdbx_strand_id
1 'polypeptide(L)'
;MYKKALLISILVLNVYANNLDENSSSQDIFLNTNTSILTSNDYILALSQYKLGNYTTSYNQFKKLFLQYSDNVEINYYLAMSAMSLKLYDDATAAFERVLIVRPEFHRARLEYARVLFLLGFKEEAKKEFLKVAQYPIPENVRANINKYLEQIDNANTVDSTFLALSFGYIYDDNINSGIDSSTYNLPGFFNLAVNGEKPQSSTAYFTSLQLNHIHNLHKDSPFIVKHTGFVYYKNQTENNKYNFNFYSYKPTLYYNNVKNKEEYSLQLGIDKILPGDHNDFMAYSLMPMYKKLIDKDTIFTAFANYKQVIHDDNVNENKDYIKKGGGFSLEYKKFTYTINFEEDDKKRGTRTDVDKHIIENSFSYRYDIESTLILNAQYQYRQIDYVDNDLFFNNTREDINRNIYLGLTKIINKKDFVTLSYTHTDNDSNQAAYEYDKNSVMLNYTWRFKL
;
A
#
# COMPACT_ATOMS: atom_id res chain seq x y z
N MET A 1 -29.09 -8.87 -19.12
CA MET A 1 -28.63 -7.47 -18.94
C MET A 1 -27.86 -7.36 -17.63
N TYR A 2 -26.56 -7.04 -17.71
CA TYR A 2 -25.66 -6.77 -16.58
C TYR A 2 -24.52 -5.88 -17.07
N LYS A 3 -24.49 -4.61 -16.68
CA LYS A 3 -23.41 -3.66 -17.05
C LYS A 3 -23.08 -2.75 -15.86
N LYS A 4 -21.80 -2.33 -15.76
CA LYS A 4 -21.13 -1.56 -14.68
C LYS A 4 -20.82 -2.32 -13.37
N ALA A 5 -19.55 -2.75 -13.22
CA ALA A 5 -18.90 -2.98 -11.93
C ALA A 5 -17.35 -3.04 -12.07
N LEU A 6 -16.67 -1.90 -12.24
CA LEU A 6 -15.21 -1.83 -12.20
C LEU A 6 -14.73 -0.43 -11.80
N LEU A 7 -13.93 -0.31 -10.71
CA LEU A 7 -12.76 0.57 -10.53
C LEU A 7 -12.28 0.57 -9.05
N ILE A 8 -11.06 1.10 -8.83
CA ILE A 8 -10.37 1.50 -7.58
C ILE A 8 -9.21 0.58 -7.13
N SER A 9 -7.96 1.00 -7.40
CA SER A 9 -6.96 1.46 -6.38
C SER A 9 -5.50 1.48 -6.89
N ILE A 10 -4.80 2.63 -6.76
CA ILE A 10 -3.31 2.77 -6.78
C ILE A 10 -2.91 3.99 -5.91
N LEU A 11 -1.81 3.86 -5.13
CA LEU A 11 -0.89 4.88 -4.52
C LEU A 11 -0.20 4.22 -3.29
N VAL A 12 1.09 4.39 -2.89
CA VAL A 12 2.15 5.41 -3.11
C VAL A 12 3.58 4.75 -3.15
N LEU A 13 4.63 5.48 -3.57
CA LEU A 13 6.04 5.06 -3.82
C LEU A 13 7.12 5.69 -2.88
N ASN A 14 8.39 5.26 -3.08
CA ASN A 14 9.73 5.83 -2.67
C ASN A 14 10.30 5.44 -1.27
N VAL A 15 11.64 5.40 -0.97
CA VAL A 15 12.89 5.82 -1.68
C VAL A 15 14.17 5.07 -1.14
N TYR A 16 15.18 4.77 -2.00
CA TYR A 16 16.69 4.61 -1.89
C TYR A 16 17.45 4.30 -0.55
N ALA A 17 18.73 3.86 -0.48
CA ALA A 17 19.66 3.01 -1.30
C ALA A 17 21.10 2.93 -0.66
N ASN A 18 21.83 1.79 -0.78
CA ASN A 18 23.32 1.60 -0.79
C ASN A 18 24.20 1.98 0.46
N ASN A 19 25.38 1.38 0.78
CA ASN A 19 26.03 0.06 0.51
C ASN A 19 27.38 -0.10 1.32
N LEU A 20 27.88 -1.33 1.55
CA LEU A 20 29.28 -1.78 1.88
C LEU A 20 29.87 -1.39 3.29
N ASP A 21 30.29 -2.34 4.15
CA ASP A 21 31.57 -3.12 4.29
C ASP A 21 32.74 -2.28 4.91
N GLU A 22 33.67 -2.75 5.77
CA GLU A 22 34.14 -4.11 6.14
C GLU A 22 34.88 -4.13 7.54
N ASN A 23 35.18 -5.33 8.06
CA ASN A 23 36.25 -5.80 9.01
C ASN A 23 37.34 -4.83 9.58
N SER A 24 38.05 -5.06 10.72
CA SER A 24 38.11 -6.17 11.72
C SER A 24 39.04 -5.85 12.93
N SER A 25 38.78 -6.47 14.09
CA SER A 25 39.69 -6.93 15.18
C SER A 25 41.11 -6.35 15.43
N SER A 26 41.47 -6.13 16.71
CA SER A 26 42.42 -7.00 17.46
C SER A 26 42.69 -6.52 18.92
N GLN A 27 43.44 -7.30 19.71
CA GLN A 27 43.35 -7.44 21.18
C GLN A 27 44.49 -6.86 22.03
N ASP A 28 44.13 -6.56 23.29
CA ASP A 28 44.81 -6.79 24.59
C ASP A 28 46.25 -6.32 24.94
N ILE A 29 46.39 -5.95 26.24
CA ILE A 29 47.55 -5.91 27.18
C ILE A 29 47.41 -4.65 28.11
N PHE A 30 47.87 -4.75 29.39
CA PHE A 30 48.21 -3.66 30.37
C PHE A 30 47.64 -3.66 31.83
N LEU A 31 47.17 -4.80 32.36
CA LEU A 31 46.46 -4.85 33.65
C LEU A 31 47.19 -4.42 34.96
N ASN A 32 48.44 -3.92 34.94
CA ASN A 32 49.24 -3.64 36.14
C ASN A 32 49.83 -2.21 36.28
N THR A 33 49.40 -1.25 35.44
CA THR A 33 49.83 0.17 35.49
C THR A 33 48.74 1.13 36.01
N ASN A 34 47.59 0.60 36.39
CA ASN A 34 46.33 1.35 36.33
C ASN A 34 46.04 2.29 37.52
N THR A 35 46.70 2.15 38.68
CA THR A 35 46.46 3.02 39.85
C THR A 35 47.32 4.27 39.90
N SER A 36 48.53 4.28 39.33
CA SER A 36 49.41 5.46 39.31
C SER A 36 49.04 6.47 38.22
N ILE A 37 48.46 6.00 37.11
CA ILE A 37 48.11 6.88 35.99
C ILE A 37 46.89 7.78 36.28
N LEU A 38 45.93 7.30 37.07
CA LEU A 38 44.69 8.04 37.39
C LEU A 38 44.92 9.24 38.33
N THR A 39 46.07 9.30 38.99
CA THR A 39 46.51 10.44 39.82
C THR A 39 47.55 11.31 39.11
N SER A 40 47.89 11.01 37.85
CA SER A 40 48.81 11.82 37.05
C SER A 40 48.22 13.17 36.65
N ASN A 41 49.10 14.17 36.47
CA ASN A 41 48.70 15.49 35.98
C ASN A 41 48.01 15.42 34.61
N ASP A 42 48.46 14.54 33.72
CA ASP A 42 47.90 14.39 32.36
C ASP A 42 46.47 13.84 32.39
N TYR A 43 46.21 12.82 33.22
CA TYR A 43 44.85 12.28 33.40
C TYR A 43 43.92 13.30 34.07
N ILE A 44 44.39 13.97 35.14
CA ILE A 44 43.61 15.00 35.84
C ILE A 44 43.28 16.17 34.91
N LEU A 45 44.24 16.59 34.06
CA LEU A 45 44.02 17.63 33.06
C LEU A 45 43.00 17.19 32.01
N ALA A 46 43.15 15.99 31.43
CA ALA A 46 42.23 15.44 30.43
C ALA A 46 40.78 15.35 30.97
N LEU A 47 40.63 14.82 32.19
CA LEU A 47 39.34 14.72 32.88
C LEU A 47 38.75 16.11 33.22
N SER A 48 39.59 17.09 33.53
CA SER A 48 39.15 18.46 33.76
C SER A 48 38.65 19.11 32.47
N GLN A 49 39.33 18.91 31.33
CA GLN A 49 38.85 19.37 30.02
C GLN A 49 37.51 18.73 29.65
N TYR A 50 37.32 17.42 29.92
CA TYR A 50 36.03 16.75 29.74
C TYR A 50 34.92 17.42 30.55
N LYS A 51 35.16 17.64 31.86
CA LYS A 51 34.18 18.25 32.78
C LYS A 51 33.84 19.70 32.45
N LEU A 52 34.77 20.43 31.83
CA LEU A 52 34.57 21.80 31.34
C LEU A 52 33.86 21.86 29.97
N GLY A 53 33.56 20.72 29.33
CA GLY A 53 32.94 20.67 28.00
C GLY A 53 33.93 20.86 26.84
N ASN A 54 35.23 20.93 27.11
CA ASN A 54 36.28 21.08 26.10
C ASN A 54 36.61 19.72 25.44
N TYR A 55 35.60 19.11 24.81
CA TYR A 55 35.65 17.73 24.35
C TYR A 55 36.76 17.45 23.34
N THR A 56 37.11 18.40 22.46
CA THR A 56 38.23 18.26 21.51
C THR A 56 39.58 18.11 22.22
N THR A 57 39.83 18.95 23.23
CA THR A 57 41.05 18.89 24.03
C THR A 57 41.09 17.61 24.86
N SER A 58 39.98 17.28 25.51
CA SER A 58 39.77 16.05 26.26
C SER A 58 40.06 14.80 25.42
N TYR A 59 39.39 14.66 24.27
CA TYR A 59 39.58 13.55 23.33
C TYR A 59 41.05 13.42 22.92
N ASN A 60 41.71 14.51 22.54
CA ASN A 60 43.12 14.48 22.12
C ASN A 60 44.06 14.08 23.27
N GLN A 61 43.77 14.48 24.51
CA GLN A 61 44.57 14.10 25.69
C GLN A 61 44.32 12.64 26.08
N PHE A 62 43.07 12.19 26.14
CA PHE A 62 42.74 10.78 26.38
C PHE A 62 43.23 9.85 25.27
N LYS A 63 43.27 10.30 24.01
CA LYS A 63 43.86 9.55 22.89
C LYS A 63 45.37 9.36 23.07
N LYS A 64 46.10 10.39 23.55
CA LYS A 64 47.53 10.26 23.90
C LYS A 64 47.75 9.30 25.07
N LEU A 65 46.93 9.39 26.13
CA LEU A 65 47.00 8.48 27.27
C LEU A 65 46.68 7.03 26.86
N PHE A 66 45.69 6.83 26.00
CA PHE A 66 45.34 5.51 25.46
C PHE A 66 46.50 4.83 24.71
N LEU A 67 47.32 5.59 23.96
CA LEU A 67 48.50 5.03 23.26
C LEU A 67 49.57 4.46 24.22
N GLN A 68 49.52 4.79 25.50
CA GLN A 68 50.44 4.29 26.53
C GLN A 68 49.78 3.28 27.49
N TYR A 69 48.44 3.33 27.63
CA TYR A 69 47.66 2.59 28.61
C TYR A 69 46.39 2.03 27.94
N SER A 70 46.57 1.14 26.97
CA SER A 70 45.51 0.78 26.02
C SER A 70 44.33 0.01 26.62
N ASP A 71 44.52 -0.74 27.70
CA ASP A 71 43.44 -1.45 28.41
C ASP A 71 42.82 -0.67 29.58
N ASN A 72 43.34 0.53 29.90
CA ASN A 72 42.91 1.25 31.09
C ASN A 72 41.44 1.68 30.96
N VAL A 73 40.59 1.12 31.82
CA VAL A 73 39.13 1.28 31.73
C VAL A 73 38.70 2.74 31.81
N GLU A 74 39.29 3.56 32.69
CA GLU A 74 38.85 4.94 32.85
C GLU A 74 39.33 5.84 31.71
N ILE A 75 40.56 5.63 31.21
CA ILE A 75 41.08 6.32 30.01
C ILE A 75 40.20 5.99 28.79
N ASN A 76 39.90 4.71 28.55
CA ASN A 76 39.02 4.31 27.46
C ASN A 76 37.59 4.84 27.64
N TYR A 77 37.05 4.86 28.86
CA TYR A 77 35.71 5.41 29.15
C TYR A 77 35.64 6.91 28.83
N TYR A 78 36.58 7.74 29.31
CA TYR A 78 36.54 9.17 29.01
C TYR A 78 36.98 9.51 27.57
N LEU A 79 37.78 8.66 26.91
CA LEU A 79 37.99 8.72 25.46
C LEU A 79 36.66 8.53 24.72
N ALA A 80 35.90 7.49 25.07
CA ALA A 80 34.59 7.18 24.48
C ALA A 80 33.57 8.31 24.71
N MET A 81 33.45 8.80 25.94
CA MET A 81 32.56 9.93 26.28
C MET A 81 32.95 11.21 25.52
N SER A 82 34.24 11.47 25.33
CA SER A 82 34.72 12.64 24.56
C SER A 82 34.42 12.48 23.06
N ALA A 83 34.68 11.30 22.50
CA ALA A 83 34.38 10.96 21.11
C ALA A 83 32.86 11.06 20.80
N MET A 84 32.02 10.49 21.67
CA MET A 84 30.56 10.58 21.59
C MET A 84 30.08 12.04 21.59
N SER A 85 30.66 12.88 22.46
CA SER A 85 30.33 14.32 22.54
C SER A 85 30.75 15.10 21.27
N LEU A 86 31.77 14.62 20.57
CA LEU A 86 32.22 15.14 19.27
C LEU A 86 31.50 14.51 18.06
N LYS A 87 30.55 13.59 18.29
CA LYS A 87 29.89 12.76 17.25
C LYS A 87 30.84 11.85 16.46
N LEU A 88 32.01 11.56 17.01
CA LEU A 88 32.95 10.55 16.49
C LEU A 88 32.47 9.17 16.98
N TYR A 89 31.36 8.69 16.40
CA TYR A 89 30.64 7.55 16.95
C TYR A 89 31.42 6.23 16.82
N ASP A 90 32.17 6.01 15.75
CA ASP A 90 32.98 4.78 15.58
C ASP A 90 34.10 4.70 16.62
N ASP A 91 34.81 5.81 16.86
CA ASP A 91 35.79 5.95 17.94
C ASP A 91 35.16 5.71 19.32
N ALA A 92 33.93 6.20 19.54
CA ALA A 92 33.20 6.01 20.78
C ALA A 92 32.79 4.54 20.99
N THR A 93 32.26 3.88 19.95
CA THR A 93 31.94 2.45 19.90
C THR A 93 33.17 1.62 20.29
N ALA A 94 34.27 1.76 19.54
CA ALA A 94 35.48 0.99 19.77
C ALA A 94 36.11 1.24 21.16
N ALA A 95 35.96 2.45 21.72
CA ALA A 95 36.42 2.76 23.07
C ALA A 95 35.52 2.20 24.18
N PHE A 96 34.19 2.21 24.00
CA PHE A 96 33.27 1.54 24.90
C PHE A 96 33.38 0.01 24.85
N GLU A 97 33.62 -0.59 23.68
CA GLU A 97 33.86 -2.03 23.56
C GLU A 97 35.09 -2.45 24.38
N ARG A 98 36.23 -1.74 24.25
CA ARG A 98 37.42 -1.95 25.09
C ARG A 98 37.09 -1.89 26.59
N VAL A 99 36.30 -0.90 27.02
CA VAL A 99 35.83 -0.81 28.42
C VAL A 99 35.03 -2.03 28.84
N LEU A 100 34.13 -2.52 28.00
CA LEU A 100 33.22 -3.63 28.32
C LEU A 100 33.85 -5.02 28.17
N ILE A 101 34.94 -5.14 27.40
CA ILE A 101 35.81 -6.32 27.37
C ILE A 101 36.52 -6.47 28.73
N VAL A 102 37.14 -5.39 29.22
CA VAL A 102 37.92 -5.42 30.48
C VAL A 102 37.01 -5.40 31.72
N ARG A 103 35.87 -4.70 31.68
CA ARG A 103 34.91 -4.58 32.80
C ARG A 103 33.46 -4.74 32.32
N PRO A 104 32.98 -5.99 32.08
CA PRO A 104 31.63 -6.26 31.60
C PRO A 104 30.51 -5.65 32.47
N GLU A 105 30.69 -5.64 33.79
CA GLU A 105 29.71 -5.10 34.75
C GLU A 105 29.72 -3.57 34.86
N PHE A 106 30.41 -2.83 33.97
CA PHE A 106 30.40 -1.37 33.99
C PHE A 106 29.10 -0.82 33.37
N HIS A 107 27.98 -0.95 34.08
CA HIS A 107 26.64 -0.60 33.57
C HIS A 107 26.53 0.83 33.01
N ARG A 108 27.28 1.80 33.57
CA ARG A 108 27.33 3.16 33.05
C ARG A 108 27.96 3.23 31.65
N ALA A 109 29.07 2.53 31.42
CA ALA A 109 29.67 2.43 30.10
C ALA A 109 28.76 1.66 29.13
N ARG A 110 28.09 0.60 29.61
CA ARG A 110 27.14 -0.19 28.81
C ARG A 110 25.91 0.62 28.36
N LEU A 111 25.42 1.52 29.22
CA LEU A 111 24.33 2.45 28.88
C LEU A 111 24.74 3.44 27.78
N GLU A 112 25.92 4.03 27.90
CA GLU A 112 26.41 4.99 26.91
C GLU A 112 26.76 4.31 25.59
N TYR A 113 27.28 3.08 25.64
CA TYR A 113 27.46 2.20 24.48
C TYR A 113 26.13 1.93 23.75
N ALA A 114 25.08 1.54 24.48
CA ALA A 114 23.74 1.35 23.92
C ALA A 114 23.19 2.61 23.23
N ARG A 115 23.48 3.80 23.78
CA ARG A 115 23.12 5.09 23.16
C ARG A 115 23.90 5.37 21.88
N VAL A 116 25.20 5.04 21.81
CA VAL A 116 26.00 5.18 20.58
C VAL A 116 25.51 4.23 19.50
N LEU A 117 25.25 2.95 19.83
CA LEU A 117 24.67 1.97 18.91
C LEU A 117 23.32 2.45 18.36
N PHE A 118 22.45 3.02 19.20
CA PHE A 118 21.18 3.59 18.77
C PHE A 118 21.36 4.77 17.80
N LEU A 119 22.33 5.66 18.06
CA LEU A 119 22.64 6.80 17.19
C LEU A 119 23.23 6.38 15.84
N LEU A 120 23.96 5.27 15.80
CA LEU A 120 24.48 4.64 14.57
C LEU A 120 23.42 3.82 13.80
N GLY A 121 22.24 3.58 14.40
CA GLY A 121 21.17 2.80 13.79
C GLY A 121 21.23 1.29 14.05
N PHE A 122 22.20 0.80 14.83
CA PHE A 122 22.31 -0.59 15.29
C PHE A 122 21.30 -0.89 16.40
N LYS A 123 20.01 -0.87 16.04
CA LYS A 123 18.88 -0.86 16.97
C LYS A 123 18.74 -2.14 17.79
N GLU A 124 18.96 -3.31 17.20
CA GLU A 124 18.85 -4.59 17.92
C GLU A 124 20.01 -4.78 18.90
N GLU A 125 21.20 -4.32 18.55
CA GLU A 125 22.39 -4.31 19.41
C GLU A 125 22.16 -3.33 20.57
N ALA A 126 21.71 -2.11 20.27
CA ALA A 126 21.33 -1.12 21.28
C ALA A 126 20.28 -1.68 22.24
N LYS A 127 19.23 -2.34 21.74
CA LYS A 127 18.18 -2.98 22.53
C LYS A 127 18.72 -4.04 23.49
N LYS A 128 19.60 -4.93 23.00
CA LYS A 128 20.27 -5.94 23.85
C LYS A 128 21.06 -5.27 24.98
N GLU A 129 21.80 -4.21 24.69
CA GLU A 129 22.63 -3.51 25.69
C GLU A 129 21.79 -2.68 26.69
N PHE A 130 20.74 -2.01 26.23
CA PHE A 130 19.75 -1.35 27.09
C PHE A 130 19.05 -2.34 28.04
N LEU A 131 18.65 -3.51 27.54
CA LEU A 131 18.01 -4.56 28.35
C LEU A 131 18.98 -5.15 29.39
N LYS A 132 20.26 -5.36 29.04
CA LYS A 132 21.29 -5.77 30.02
C LYS A 132 21.39 -4.76 31.16
N VAL A 133 21.47 -3.46 30.88
CA VAL A 133 21.52 -2.43 31.95
C VAL A 133 20.23 -2.41 32.78
N ALA A 134 19.07 -2.61 32.17
CA ALA A 134 17.78 -2.58 32.85
C ALA A 134 17.56 -3.73 33.86
N GLN A 135 18.32 -4.83 33.78
CA GLN A 135 18.25 -5.96 34.71
C GLN A 135 18.76 -5.63 36.13
N TYR A 136 19.57 -4.58 36.28
CA TYR A 136 20.21 -4.23 37.54
C TYR A 136 19.42 -3.16 38.32
N PRO A 137 19.67 -2.99 39.64
CA PRO A 137 19.19 -1.85 40.40
C PRO A 137 19.80 -0.54 39.88
N ILE A 138 19.01 0.20 39.08
CA ILE A 138 19.37 1.50 38.51
C ILE A 138 18.39 2.58 38.96
N PRO A 139 18.82 3.86 39.06
CA PRO A 139 17.93 4.98 39.37
C PRO A 139 16.73 5.09 38.42
N GLU A 140 15.58 5.51 38.94
CA GLU A 140 14.31 5.55 38.18
C GLU A 140 14.39 6.42 36.93
N ASN A 141 15.08 7.56 36.99
CA ASN A 141 15.30 8.44 35.85
C ASN A 141 16.13 7.76 34.73
N VAL A 142 17.10 6.91 35.10
CA VAL A 142 17.87 6.10 34.15
C VAL A 142 16.98 5.04 33.52
N ARG A 143 16.17 4.33 34.32
CA ARG A 143 15.20 3.34 33.83
C ARG A 143 14.18 3.96 32.87
N ALA A 144 13.63 5.12 33.21
CA ALA A 144 12.70 5.86 32.34
C ALA A 144 13.35 6.27 31.01
N ASN A 145 14.63 6.69 31.01
CA ASN A 145 15.35 7.01 29.79
C ASN A 145 15.64 5.76 28.94
N ILE A 146 16.01 4.63 29.54
CA ILE A 146 16.17 3.35 28.83
C ILE A 146 14.86 2.94 28.15
N ASN A 147 13.74 3.02 28.87
CA ASN A 147 12.42 2.67 28.32
C ASN A 147 12.06 3.52 27.09
N LYS A 148 12.40 4.82 27.06
CA LYS A 148 12.19 5.69 25.89
C LYS A 148 13.02 5.27 24.66
N TYR A 149 14.22 4.76 24.85
CA TYR A 149 15.02 4.22 23.75
C TYR A 149 14.46 2.89 23.26
N LEU A 150 14.07 1.99 24.18
CA LEU A 150 13.44 0.71 23.85
C LEU A 150 12.13 0.90 23.08
N GLU A 151 11.30 1.86 23.49
CA GLU A 151 10.07 2.24 22.78
C GLU A 151 10.35 2.76 21.37
N GLN A 152 11.36 3.62 21.18
CA GLN A 152 11.76 4.11 19.85
C GLN A 152 12.36 3.01 18.95
N ILE A 153 13.00 2.01 19.53
CA ILE A 153 13.50 0.83 18.80
C ILE A 153 12.31 -0.04 18.37
N ASP A 154 11.44 -0.41 19.31
CA ASP A 154 10.30 -1.29 19.06
C ASP A 154 9.29 -0.69 18.06
N ASN A 155 8.99 0.61 18.20
CA ASN A 155 8.05 1.32 17.32
C ASN A 155 8.62 1.59 15.90
N ALA A 156 9.91 1.33 15.66
CA ALA A 156 10.50 1.52 14.34
C ALA A 156 10.24 0.37 13.37
N ASN A 157 9.90 -0.81 13.88
CA ASN A 157 9.64 -2.01 13.07
C ASN A 157 8.14 -2.31 12.90
N THR A 158 7.28 -1.64 13.67
CA THR A 158 5.82 -1.77 13.57
C THR A 158 5.26 -0.85 12.49
N VAL A 159 4.84 -1.45 11.39
CA VAL A 159 3.76 -0.88 10.57
C VAL A 159 2.50 -0.94 11.44
N ASP A 160 1.97 0.23 11.78
CA ASP A 160 0.60 0.45 12.20
C ASP A 160 0.19 1.82 11.66
N SER A 161 -0.85 1.88 10.84
CA SER A 161 -1.38 3.14 10.30
C SER A 161 -2.80 2.97 9.80
N THR A 162 -3.64 3.95 10.12
CA THR A 162 -5.01 4.02 9.60
C THR A 162 -5.15 5.23 8.67
N PHE A 163 -5.74 5.01 7.50
CA PHE A 163 -6.02 6.03 6.50
C PHE A 163 -7.50 6.04 6.18
N LEU A 164 -8.09 7.23 6.22
CA LEU A 164 -9.49 7.48 5.93
C LEU A 164 -9.57 8.38 4.69
N ALA A 165 -10.39 8.00 3.71
CA ALA A 165 -10.77 8.87 2.61
C ALA A 165 -12.30 9.01 2.56
N LEU A 166 -12.78 10.24 2.61
CA LEU A 166 -14.18 10.59 2.34
C LEU A 166 -14.22 11.23 0.95
N SER A 167 -15.22 10.89 0.14
CA SER A 167 -15.45 11.60 -1.12
C SER A 167 -16.92 11.92 -1.29
N PHE A 168 -17.21 13.07 -1.91
CA PHE A 168 -18.56 13.48 -2.26
C PHE A 168 -18.53 14.23 -3.59
N GLY A 169 -19.60 14.14 -4.36
CA GLY A 169 -19.62 14.79 -5.66
C GLY A 169 -20.91 14.61 -6.44
N TYR A 170 -20.88 15.16 -7.65
CA TYR A 170 -21.98 15.12 -8.60
C TYR A 170 -21.54 14.40 -9.88
N ILE A 171 -22.47 13.67 -10.47
CA ILE A 171 -22.31 12.99 -11.76
C ILE A 171 -23.45 13.45 -12.66
N TYR A 172 -23.15 13.71 -13.92
CA TYR A 172 -24.10 13.66 -15.03
C TYR A 172 -23.76 12.42 -15.87
N ASP A 173 -24.76 11.66 -16.28
CA ASP A 173 -24.66 10.49 -17.18
C ASP A 173 -25.84 10.61 -18.16
N ASP A 174 -25.56 10.69 -19.45
CA ASP A 174 -26.59 10.88 -20.48
C ASP A 174 -27.40 9.61 -20.80
N ASN A 175 -26.95 8.46 -20.31
CA ASN A 175 -27.57 7.17 -20.56
C ASN A 175 -27.44 6.23 -19.34
N ILE A 176 -28.18 6.50 -18.27
CA ILE A 176 -28.12 5.72 -17.02
C ILE A 176 -28.64 4.29 -17.19
N ASN A 177 -29.71 4.11 -17.96
CA ASN A 177 -30.35 2.82 -18.21
C ASN A 177 -29.57 1.97 -19.21
N SER A 178 -28.59 2.57 -19.90
CA SER A 178 -27.89 1.93 -21.03
C SER A 178 -28.89 1.54 -22.14
N GLY A 179 -29.86 2.43 -22.37
CA GLY A 179 -30.79 2.37 -23.48
C GLY A 179 -30.05 2.47 -24.80
N ILE A 180 -30.65 1.92 -25.84
CA ILE A 180 -30.00 1.67 -27.13
C ILE A 180 -30.18 2.83 -28.11
N ASP A 181 -29.24 2.97 -29.04
CA ASP A 181 -29.19 4.11 -29.96
C ASP A 181 -30.32 4.05 -31.01
N SER A 182 -30.78 2.83 -31.33
CA SER A 182 -31.91 2.59 -32.23
C SER A 182 -33.23 2.50 -31.47
N SER A 183 -34.28 3.21 -31.90
CA SER A 183 -35.60 3.11 -31.23
C SER A 183 -36.27 1.73 -31.36
N THR A 184 -35.79 0.91 -32.30
CA THR A 184 -36.37 -0.39 -32.65
C THR A 184 -35.28 -1.33 -33.16
N TYR A 185 -35.33 -2.60 -32.74
CA TYR A 185 -34.48 -3.66 -33.25
C TYR A 185 -35.32 -4.90 -33.59
N ASN A 186 -34.76 -5.80 -34.40
CA ASN A 186 -35.44 -7.05 -34.76
C ASN A 186 -34.94 -8.22 -33.91
N LEU A 187 -35.77 -9.25 -33.78
CA LEU A 187 -35.45 -10.54 -33.16
C LEU A 187 -35.42 -11.65 -34.23
N PRO A 188 -34.28 -11.92 -34.90
CA PRO A 188 -34.18 -12.91 -35.97
C PRO A 188 -34.66 -14.31 -35.58
N GLY A 189 -34.38 -14.76 -34.35
CA GLY A 189 -34.85 -16.04 -33.80
C GLY A 189 -36.35 -16.10 -33.53
N PHE A 190 -37.04 -14.96 -33.54
CA PHE A 190 -38.48 -14.86 -33.37
C PHE A 190 -39.15 -14.26 -34.63
N PHE A 191 -38.96 -14.91 -35.77
CA PHE A 191 -39.51 -14.52 -37.08
C PHE A 191 -39.13 -13.10 -37.53
N ASN A 192 -37.96 -12.61 -37.10
CA ASN A 192 -37.49 -11.25 -37.32
C ASN A 192 -38.48 -10.17 -36.81
N LEU A 193 -39.17 -10.44 -35.69
CA LEU A 193 -40.10 -9.52 -35.06
C LEU A 193 -39.40 -8.21 -34.66
N ALA A 194 -39.92 -7.09 -35.13
CA ALA A 194 -39.50 -5.76 -34.69
C ALA A 194 -40.07 -5.46 -33.29
N VAL A 195 -39.20 -5.02 -32.38
CA VAL A 195 -39.53 -4.62 -31.00
C VAL A 195 -38.94 -3.24 -30.70
N ASN A 196 -39.58 -2.50 -29.79
CA ASN A 196 -39.08 -1.20 -29.35
C ASN A 196 -37.95 -1.36 -28.33
N GLY A 197 -36.87 -0.59 -28.49
CA GLY A 197 -35.82 -0.47 -27.49
C GLY A 197 -36.18 0.54 -26.39
N GLU A 198 -35.54 0.41 -25.22
CA GLU A 198 -35.49 1.53 -24.27
C GLU A 198 -34.57 2.60 -24.83
N LYS A 199 -35.05 3.84 -24.92
CA LYS A 199 -34.22 5.00 -25.28
C LYS A 199 -33.28 5.37 -24.12
N PRO A 200 -32.12 6.01 -24.42
CA PRO A 200 -31.24 6.58 -23.40
C PRO A 200 -31.99 7.53 -22.45
N GLN A 201 -31.73 7.39 -21.15
CA GLN A 201 -32.22 8.28 -20.10
C GLN A 201 -31.06 9.03 -19.47
N SER A 202 -31.03 10.36 -19.61
CA SER A 202 -30.07 11.22 -18.93
C SER A 202 -30.51 11.50 -17.49
N SER A 203 -29.54 11.67 -16.59
CA SER A 203 -29.80 11.99 -15.19
C SER A 203 -28.59 12.62 -14.52
N THR A 204 -28.83 13.47 -13.52
CA THR A 204 -27.79 13.80 -12.53
C THR A 204 -27.88 12.92 -11.29
N ALA A 205 -26.74 12.70 -10.65
CA ALA A 205 -26.65 11.99 -9.38
C ALA A 205 -25.77 12.76 -8.40
N TYR A 206 -26.08 12.63 -7.12
CA TYR A 206 -25.11 12.87 -6.05
C TYR A 206 -24.54 11.54 -5.58
N PHE A 207 -23.25 11.52 -5.25
CA PHE A 207 -22.60 10.35 -4.69
C PHE A 207 -21.76 10.70 -3.46
N THR A 208 -21.58 9.71 -2.60
CA THR A 208 -20.72 9.76 -1.42
C THR A 208 -19.97 8.44 -1.31
N SER A 209 -18.67 8.49 -0.96
CA SER A 209 -17.89 7.29 -0.68
C SER A 209 -17.00 7.44 0.56
N LEU A 210 -16.79 6.30 1.21
CA LEU A 210 -15.95 6.12 2.39
C LEU A 210 -14.95 5.02 2.08
N GLN A 211 -13.65 5.29 2.21
CA GLN A 211 -12.61 4.27 2.19
C GLN A 211 -11.83 4.30 3.51
N LEU A 212 -11.74 3.15 4.16
CA LEU A 212 -10.90 2.94 5.34
C LEU A 212 -9.81 1.93 4.98
N ASN A 213 -8.54 2.29 5.21
CA ASN A 213 -7.41 1.38 5.08
C ASN A 213 -6.70 1.34 6.44
N HIS A 214 -6.72 0.21 7.13
CA HIS A 214 -5.89 -0.02 8.31
C HIS A 214 -4.81 -1.05 7.96
N ILE A 215 -3.54 -0.71 8.14
CA ILE A 215 -2.41 -1.58 7.82
C ILE A 215 -1.56 -1.80 9.07
N HIS A 216 -1.28 -3.06 9.40
CA HIS A 216 -0.48 -3.44 10.56
C HIS A 216 0.35 -4.71 10.33
N ASN A 217 1.43 -4.93 11.08
CA ASN A 217 2.08 -6.26 11.11
C ASN A 217 1.11 -7.31 11.71
N LEU A 218 1.16 -8.55 11.23
CA LEU A 218 0.34 -9.66 11.76
C LEU A 218 0.61 -9.91 13.25
N HIS A 219 1.86 -9.74 13.69
CA HIS A 219 2.30 -9.63 15.08
C HIS A 219 3.63 -8.84 15.12
N LYS A 220 4.10 -8.45 16.31
CA LYS A 220 5.16 -7.43 16.51
C LYS A 220 6.46 -7.62 15.71
N ASP A 221 6.84 -8.87 15.41
CA ASP A 221 8.06 -9.22 14.67
C ASP A 221 7.75 -10.02 13.38
N SER A 222 6.51 -9.95 12.87
CA SER A 222 6.10 -10.74 11.71
C SER A 222 6.61 -10.14 10.40
N PRO A 223 7.16 -10.95 9.47
CA PRO A 223 7.42 -10.51 8.10
C PRO A 223 6.12 -10.35 7.29
N PHE A 224 4.98 -10.74 7.86
CA PHE A 224 3.66 -10.58 7.28
C PHE A 224 2.99 -9.28 7.73
N ILE A 225 2.44 -8.55 6.77
CA ILE A 225 1.65 -7.34 6.99
C ILE A 225 0.21 -7.63 6.58
N VAL A 226 -0.75 -7.20 7.39
CA VAL A 226 -2.18 -7.28 7.09
C VAL A 226 -2.70 -5.90 6.77
N LYS A 227 -3.47 -5.78 5.69
CA LYS A 227 -4.20 -4.57 5.33
C LYS A 227 -5.69 -4.84 5.29
N HIS A 228 -6.45 -4.20 6.16
CA HIS A 228 -7.90 -4.18 6.14
C HIS A 228 -8.35 -3.00 5.26
N THR A 229 -8.99 -3.29 4.12
CA THR A 229 -9.58 -2.27 3.25
C THR A 229 -11.10 -2.36 3.32
N GLY A 230 -11.76 -1.36 3.91
CA GLY A 230 -13.21 -1.17 3.82
C GLY A 230 -13.54 -0.09 2.80
N PHE A 231 -14.58 -0.30 1.99
CA PHE A 231 -15.09 0.69 1.06
C PHE A 231 -16.62 0.68 1.04
N VAL A 232 -17.22 1.86 1.05
CA VAL A 232 -18.66 2.07 0.89
C VAL A 232 -18.87 3.17 -0.15
N TYR A 233 -19.80 2.98 -1.07
CA TYR A 233 -20.17 3.94 -2.10
C TYR A 233 -21.69 3.98 -2.24
N TYR A 234 -22.25 5.18 -2.22
CA TYR A 234 -23.66 5.48 -2.44
C TYR A 234 -23.77 6.44 -3.60
N LYS A 235 -24.68 6.18 -4.54
CA LYS A 235 -25.03 7.09 -5.64
C LYS A 235 -26.54 7.12 -5.81
N ASN A 236 -27.11 8.30 -5.61
CA ASN A 236 -28.54 8.54 -5.73
C ASN A 236 -28.82 9.45 -6.92
N GLN A 237 -29.65 8.97 -7.83
CA GLN A 237 -30.10 9.67 -9.04
C GLN A 237 -31.17 10.70 -8.67
N THR A 238 -31.24 11.83 -9.38
CA THR A 238 -32.24 12.87 -9.12
C THR A 238 -33.55 12.64 -9.87
N GLU A 239 -33.52 11.99 -11.03
CA GLU A 239 -34.66 11.81 -11.94
C GLU A 239 -35.36 10.47 -11.74
N ASN A 240 -34.59 9.39 -11.50
CA ASN A 240 -35.16 8.04 -11.37
C ASN A 240 -34.41 7.20 -10.33
N ASN A 241 -35.00 7.07 -9.14
CA ASN A 241 -34.44 6.33 -8.01
C ASN A 241 -34.26 4.82 -8.27
N LYS A 242 -34.90 4.27 -9.32
CA LYS A 242 -34.69 2.88 -9.76
C LYS A 242 -33.21 2.63 -10.08
N TYR A 243 -32.46 3.62 -10.56
CA TYR A 243 -31.02 3.46 -10.89
C TYR A 243 -30.08 3.97 -9.78
N ASN A 244 -30.56 4.06 -8.53
CA ASN A 244 -29.71 4.28 -7.36
C ASN A 244 -28.77 3.08 -7.16
N PHE A 245 -27.53 3.34 -6.78
CA PHE A 245 -26.50 2.30 -6.67
C PHE A 245 -25.78 2.38 -5.34
N ASN A 246 -25.76 1.27 -4.59
CA ASN A 246 -25.03 1.14 -3.35
C ASN A 246 -24.03 -0.02 -3.44
N PHE A 247 -22.83 0.19 -2.91
CA PHE A 247 -21.78 -0.82 -2.91
C PHE A 247 -21.03 -0.80 -1.59
N TYR A 248 -20.89 -1.99 -1.00
CA TYR A 248 -20.13 -2.23 0.22
C TYR A 248 -19.07 -3.29 -0.10
N SER A 249 -17.83 -3.06 0.33
CA SER A 249 -16.72 -3.96 0.09
C SER A 249 -15.82 -4.02 1.31
N TYR A 250 -15.44 -5.22 1.71
CA TYR A 250 -14.43 -5.45 2.74
C TYR A 250 -13.39 -6.45 2.23
N LYS A 251 -12.14 -6.01 2.21
CA LYS A 251 -11.00 -6.68 1.59
C LYS A 251 -9.79 -6.73 2.53
N PRO A 252 -9.68 -7.74 3.42
CA PRO A 252 -8.44 -8.02 4.13
C PRO A 252 -7.43 -8.62 3.15
N THR A 253 -6.20 -8.11 3.17
CA THR A 253 -5.10 -8.56 2.32
C THR A 253 -3.88 -8.88 3.19
N LEU A 254 -3.35 -10.09 3.07
CA LEU A 254 -2.08 -10.50 3.68
C LEU A 254 -0.95 -10.23 2.69
N TYR A 255 0.14 -9.62 3.15
CA TYR A 255 1.34 -9.29 2.37
C TYR A 255 2.58 -9.97 2.96
N TYR A 256 3.50 -10.37 2.10
CA TYR A 256 4.85 -10.79 2.44
C TYR A 256 5.85 -10.10 1.49
N ASN A 257 6.75 -9.30 2.07
CA ASN A 257 7.69 -8.46 1.32
C ASN A 257 9.11 -9.01 1.43
N ASN A 258 9.60 -9.63 0.36
CA ASN A 258 10.99 -10.04 0.21
C ASN A 258 11.83 -8.86 -0.31
N VAL A 259 12.26 -8.01 0.64
CA VAL A 259 13.03 -6.79 0.38
C VAL A 259 14.33 -7.08 -0.40
N LYS A 260 15.00 -8.21 -0.15
CA LYS A 260 16.26 -8.60 -0.80
C LYS A 260 16.09 -8.79 -2.31
N ASN A 261 15.00 -9.43 -2.73
CA ASN A 261 14.70 -9.68 -4.14
C ASN A 261 13.79 -8.60 -4.78
N LYS A 262 13.30 -7.65 -3.97
CA LYS A 262 12.29 -6.63 -4.34
C LYS A 262 10.99 -7.24 -4.83
N GLU A 263 10.53 -8.28 -4.13
CA GLU A 263 9.33 -9.06 -4.43
C GLU A 263 8.28 -8.87 -3.33
N GLU A 264 7.03 -8.72 -3.72
CA GLU A 264 5.85 -8.64 -2.86
C GLU A 264 4.90 -9.77 -3.28
N TYR A 265 4.53 -10.62 -2.33
CA TYR A 265 3.49 -11.63 -2.48
C TYR A 265 2.30 -11.17 -1.65
N SER A 266 1.10 -11.22 -2.19
CA SER A 266 -0.10 -10.91 -1.41
C SER A 266 -1.27 -11.83 -1.72
N LEU A 267 -2.14 -11.98 -0.72
CA LEU A 267 -3.38 -12.73 -0.82
C LEU A 267 -4.52 -11.85 -0.33
N GLN A 268 -5.36 -11.39 -1.25
CA GLN A 268 -6.56 -10.63 -0.93
C GLN A 268 -7.77 -11.55 -0.84
N LEU A 269 -8.52 -11.43 0.24
CA LEU A 269 -9.90 -11.90 0.32
C LEU A 269 -10.83 -10.71 0.08
N GLY A 270 -12.06 -10.96 -0.37
CA GLY A 270 -13.05 -9.91 -0.58
C GLY A 270 -14.47 -10.40 -0.29
N ILE A 271 -15.24 -9.56 0.38
CA ILE A 271 -16.69 -9.68 0.54
C ILE A 271 -17.29 -8.38 0.00
N ASP A 272 -18.02 -8.49 -1.11
CA ASP A 272 -18.68 -7.39 -1.79
C ASP A 272 -20.21 -7.57 -1.68
N LYS A 273 -20.97 -6.51 -1.37
CA LYS A 273 -22.44 -6.46 -1.47
C LYS A 273 -22.81 -5.33 -2.43
N ILE A 274 -23.46 -5.68 -3.52
CA ILE A 274 -23.84 -4.75 -4.60
C ILE A 274 -25.36 -4.65 -4.58
N LEU A 275 -25.88 -3.42 -4.57
CA LEU A 275 -27.29 -3.10 -4.76
C LEU A 275 -27.37 -2.19 -5.99
N PRO A 276 -27.57 -2.75 -7.19
CA PRO A 276 -27.47 -2.00 -8.44
C PRO A 276 -28.73 -1.15 -8.76
N GLY A 277 -29.79 -1.30 -7.97
CA GLY A 277 -31.02 -0.51 -8.05
C GLY A 277 -32.09 -1.17 -8.91
N ASP A 278 -31.90 -1.16 -10.23
CA ASP A 278 -32.89 -1.63 -11.20
C ASP A 278 -32.72 -3.13 -11.54
N HIS A 279 -31.60 -3.69 -11.10
CA HIS A 279 -31.27 -5.12 -11.10
C HIS A 279 -31.25 -5.64 -9.66
N ASN A 280 -31.21 -6.96 -9.51
CA ASN A 280 -31.23 -7.59 -8.20
C ASN A 280 -29.94 -7.37 -7.42
N ASP A 281 -30.08 -7.27 -6.11
CA ASP A 281 -28.95 -7.28 -5.19
C ASP A 281 -28.20 -8.62 -5.23
N PHE A 282 -26.88 -8.57 -5.01
CA PHE A 282 -26.04 -9.76 -4.92
C PHE A 282 -24.86 -9.59 -3.98
N MET A 283 -24.41 -10.70 -3.42
CA MET A 283 -23.14 -10.82 -2.71
C MET A 283 -22.10 -11.46 -3.61
N ALA A 284 -20.85 -11.00 -3.49
CA ALA A 284 -19.72 -11.66 -4.11
C ALA A 284 -18.59 -11.92 -3.12
N TYR A 285 -18.04 -13.13 -3.18
CA TYR A 285 -16.94 -13.60 -2.33
C TYR A 285 -15.74 -13.87 -3.21
N SER A 286 -14.60 -13.25 -2.96
CA SER A 286 -13.42 -13.35 -3.83
C SER A 286 -12.12 -13.70 -3.11
N LEU A 287 -11.25 -14.39 -3.85
CA LEU A 287 -9.89 -14.76 -3.51
C LEU A 287 -8.98 -14.28 -4.65
N MET A 288 -7.94 -13.51 -4.34
CA MET A 288 -7.02 -12.95 -5.34
C MET A 288 -5.56 -13.02 -4.83
N PRO A 289 -4.81 -14.09 -5.13
CA PRO A 289 -3.37 -14.11 -5.00
C PRO A 289 -2.71 -13.19 -6.04
N MET A 290 -1.68 -12.46 -5.60
CA MET A 290 -0.87 -11.57 -6.44
C MET A 290 0.62 -11.77 -6.16
N TYR A 291 1.43 -11.65 -7.20
CA TYR A 291 2.88 -11.52 -7.15
C TYR A 291 3.29 -10.22 -7.85
N LYS A 292 4.18 -9.47 -7.22
CA LYS A 292 4.67 -8.18 -7.71
C LYS A 292 6.19 -8.11 -7.57
N LYS A 293 6.87 -7.62 -8.60
CA LYS A 293 8.33 -7.48 -8.64
C LYS A 293 8.71 -6.10 -9.16
N LEU A 294 9.56 -5.40 -8.41
CA LEU A 294 10.25 -4.20 -8.89
C LEU A 294 11.46 -4.65 -9.72
N ILE A 295 11.30 -4.70 -11.05
CA ILE A 295 12.32 -5.17 -12.00
C ILE A 295 13.52 -4.22 -11.99
N ASP A 296 13.25 -2.93 -12.07
CA ASP A 296 14.23 -1.85 -11.96
C ASP A 296 13.59 -0.65 -11.23
N LYS A 297 14.26 0.51 -11.16
CA LYS A 297 13.77 1.69 -10.43
C LYS A 297 12.46 2.29 -10.97
N ASP A 298 12.15 2.05 -12.24
CA ASP A 298 11.07 2.64 -13.02
C ASP A 298 10.01 1.60 -13.43
N THR A 299 10.34 0.29 -13.35
CA THR A 299 9.51 -0.82 -13.87
C THR A 299 9.02 -1.76 -12.77
N ILE A 300 7.70 -1.91 -12.63
CA ILE A 300 7.03 -2.89 -11.76
C ILE A 300 6.22 -3.86 -12.63
N PHE A 301 6.45 -5.15 -12.43
CA PHE A 301 5.62 -6.22 -12.99
C PHE A 301 4.73 -6.81 -11.90
N THR A 302 3.46 -7.07 -12.23
CA THR A 302 2.49 -7.75 -11.37
C THR A 302 1.82 -8.88 -12.14
N ALA A 303 1.68 -10.04 -11.52
CA ALA A 303 0.86 -11.16 -11.99
C ALA A 303 -0.18 -11.50 -10.92
N PHE A 304 -1.40 -11.84 -11.32
CA PHE A 304 -2.46 -12.17 -10.39
C PHE A 304 -3.43 -13.20 -10.98
N ALA A 305 -4.13 -13.90 -10.09
CA ALA A 305 -5.29 -14.73 -10.43
C ALA A 305 -6.47 -14.32 -9.56
N ASN A 306 -7.69 -14.44 -10.08
CA ASN A 306 -8.91 -14.12 -9.37
C ASN A 306 -9.90 -15.30 -9.41
N TYR A 307 -10.46 -15.61 -8.25
CA TYR A 307 -11.63 -16.46 -8.11
C TYR A 307 -12.71 -15.65 -7.39
N LYS A 308 -13.92 -15.61 -7.92
CA LYS A 308 -15.05 -14.89 -7.32
C LYS A 308 -16.34 -15.69 -7.48
N GLN A 309 -17.04 -15.96 -6.40
CA GLN A 309 -18.39 -16.52 -6.43
C GLN A 309 -19.40 -15.39 -6.28
N VAL A 310 -20.41 -15.33 -7.16
CA VAL A 310 -21.53 -14.37 -7.09
C VAL A 310 -22.82 -15.12 -6.74
N ILE A 311 -23.59 -14.58 -5.80
CA ILE A 311 -24.85 -15.13 -5.28
C ILE A 311 -25.89 -14.01 -5.23
N HIS A 312 -27.04 -14.20 -5.87
CA HIS A 312 -28.15 -13.24 -5.84
C HIS A 312 -29.08 -13.52 -4.66
N ASP A 313 -29.66 -12.46 -4.07
CA ASP A 313 -30.47 -12.58 -2.85
C ASP A 313 -31.84 -13.25 -3.08
N ASP A 314 -32.38 -13.21 -4.30
CA ASP A 314 -33.75 -13.69 -4.63
C ASP A 314 -33.78 -15.13 -5.17
N ASN A 315 -34.61 -15.99 -4.54
CA ASN A 315 -34.87 -17.37 -4.98
C ASN A 315 -35.37 -17.50 -6.44
N VAL A 316 -36.02 -16.46 -6.99
CA VAL A 316 -36.49 -16.46 -8.40
C VAL A 316 -35.30 -16.30 -9.39
N ASN A 317 -34.16 -15.83 -8.89
CA ASN A 317 -33.03 -15.39 -9.70
C ASN A 317 -31.74 -16.19 -9.44
N GLU A 318 -31.84 -17.31 -8.74
CA GLU A 318 -30.78 -18.32 -8.56
C GLU A 318 -30.10 -18.77 -9.86
N ASN A 319 -30.83 -18.71 -10.98
CA ASN A 319 -30.33 -18.97 -12.34
C ASN A 319 -29.36 -17.89 -12.87
N LYS A 320 -29.03 -16.88 -12.07
CA LYS A 320 -28.02 -15.86 -12.34
C LYS A 320 -26.75 -16.05 -11.50
N ASP A 321 -26.72 -17.01 -10.59
CA ASP A 321 -25.52 -17.29 -9.78
C ASP A 321 -24.39 -17.86 -10.63
N TYR A 322 -23.18 -17.34 -10.45
CA TYR A 322 -22.03 -17.75 -11.26
C TYR A 322 -20.71 -17.76 -10.48
N ILE A 323 -19.73 -18.45 -11.03
CA ILE A 323 -18.34 -18.43 -10.60
C ILE A 323 -17.55 -17.70 -11.67
N LYS A 324 -16.84 -16.65 -11.28
CA LYS A 324 -15.84 -15.98 -12.09
C LYS A 324 -14.46 -16.53 -11.76
N LYS A 325 -13.75 -17.04 -12.77
CA LYS A 325 -12.33 -17.41 -12.70
C LYS A 325 -11.55 -16.48 -13.63
N GLY A 326 -10.28 -16.25 -13.35
CA GLY A 326 -9.45 -15.43 -14.22
C GLY A 326 -8.05 -15.16 -13.69
N GLY A 327 -7.35 -14.33 -14.43
CA GLY A 327 -6.05 -13.80 -14.04
C GLY A 327 -5.53 -12.79 -15.05
N GLY A 328 -4.42 -12.15 -14.71
CA GLY A 328 -3.89 -11.07 -15.51
C GLY A 328 -2.46 -10.70 -15.17
N PHE A 329 -1.93 -9.83 -16.02
CA PHE A 329 -0.61 -9.24 -15.88
C PHE A 329 -0.72 -7.73 -15.95
N SER A 330 0.04 -7.03 -15.12
CA SER A 330 0.19 -5.58 -15.17
C SER A 330 1.65 -5.18 -15.22
N LEU A 331 1.99 -4.26 -16.11
CA LEU A 331 3.31 -3.66 -16.25
C LEU A 331 3.18 -2.15 -16.05
N GLU A 332 3.74 -1.65 -14.95
CA GLU A 332 3.88 -0.22 -14.67
C GLU A 332 5.30 0.21 -15.07
N TYR A 333 5.41 1.19 -15.96
CA TYR A 333 6.65 1.83 -16.37
C TYR A 333 6.54 3.34 -16.19
N LYS A 334 7.19 3.87 -15.15
CA LYS A 334 7.21 5.30 -14.72
C LYS A 334 5.84 5.90 -14.41
N LYS A 335 5.11 6.22 -15.47
CA LYS A 335 3.84 6.97 -15.49
C LYS A 335 2.76 6.27 -16.31
N PHE A 336 3.12 5.16 -16.94
CA PHE A 336 2.27 4.35 -17.78
C PHE A 336 2.03 3.00 -17.11
N THR A 337 0.80 2.50 -17.16
CA THR A 337 0.43 1.17 -16.70
C THR A 337 -0.34 0.47 -17.80
N TYR A 338 0.09 -0.71 -18.20
CA TYR A 338 -0.67 -1.61 -19.07
C TYR A 338 -1.09 -2.84 -18.26
N THR A 339 -2.36 -3.22 -18.36
CA THR A 339 -2.91 -4.41 -17.72
C THR A 339 -3.70 -5.22 -18.74
N ILE A 340 -3.49 -6.54 -18.77
CA ILE A 340 -4.28 -7.49 -19.54
C ILE A 340 -4.91 -8.51 -18.58
N ASN A 341 -6.23 -8.72 -18.73
CA ASN A 341 -7.03 -9.62 -17.92
C ASN A 341 -7.73 -10.64 -18.81
N PHE A 342 -7.80 -11.88 -18.34
CA PHE A 342 -8.57 -12.97 -18.91
C PHE A 342 -9.54 -13.45 -17.84
N GLU A 343 -10.84 -13.48 -18.13
CA GLU A 343 -11.86 -13.98 -17.22
C GLU A 343 -12.82 -14.95 -17.92
N GLU A 344 -13.38 -15.86 -17.14
CA GLU A 344 -14.41 -16.82 -17.50
C GLU A 344 -15.49 -16.76 -16.40
N ASP A 345 -16.74 -16.52 -16.79
CA ASP A 345 -17.89 -16.62 -15.89
C ASP A 345 -18.64 -17.94 -16.21
N ASP A 346 -18.77 -18.85 -15.24
CA ASP A 346 -19.58 -20.08 -15.34
C ASP A 346 -20.87 -19.97 -14.51
N LYS A 347 -22.04 -20.18 -15.12
CA LYS A 347 -23.32 -20.29 -14.45
C LYS A 347 -23.36 -21.52 -13.55
N LYS A 348 -23.81 -21.35 -12.31
CA LYS A 348 -23.95 -22.47 -11.36
C LYS A 348 -25.12 -23.39 -11.68
N ARG A 349 -26.18 -22.85 -12.29
CA ARG A 349 -27.47 -23.49 -12.53
C ARG A 349 -28.33 -22.64 -13.45
N GLY A 350 -29.39 -23.27 -13.99
CA GLY A 350 -30.39 -22.59 -14.82
C GLY A 350 -30.06 -22.58 -16.31
N THR A 351 -30.96 -21.97 -17.08
CA THR A 351 -30.97 -21.98 -18.55
C THR A 351 -30.80 -20.58 -19.16
N ARG A 352 -30.23 -19.63 -18.42
CA ARG A 352 -29.93 -18.30 -18.94
C ARG A 352 -28.76 -18.37 -19.92
N THR A 353 -28.87 -17.59 -20.99
CA THR A 353 -27.89 -17.48 -22.08
C THR A 353 -26.89 -16.33 -21.91
N ASP A 354 -27.15 -15.38 -21.00
CA ASP A 354 -26.34 -14.17 -20.78
C ASP A 354 -25.39 -14.26 -19.57
N VAL A 355 -25.08 -15.47 -19.11
CA VAL A 355 -24.22 -15.70 -17.94
C VAL A 355 -22.85 -16.26 -18.36
N ASP A 356 -22.83 -17.38 -19.09
CA ASP A 356 -21.62 -18.06 -19.54
C ASP A 356 -20.90 -17.24 -20.62
N LYS A 357 -19.66 -16.83 -20.34
CA LYS A 357 -18.88 -16.02 -21.27
C LYS A 357 -17.38 -16.01 -20.95
N HIS A 358 -16.59 -15.79 -21.99
CA HIS A 358 -15.17 -15.47 -21.90
C HIS A 358 -14.97 -13.97 -22.08
N ILE A 359 -14.00 -13.40 -21.35
CA ILE A 359 -13.72 -11.97 -21.33
C ILE A 359 -12.22 -11.76 -21.50
N ILE A 360 -11.84 -10.89 -22.44
CA ILE A 360 -10.48 -10.38 -22.55
C ILE A 360 -10.53 -8.86 -22.41
N GLU A 361 -9.83 -8.32 -21.41
CA GLU A 361 -9.79 -6.89 -21.13
C GLU A 361 -8.35 -6.37 -21.17
N ASN A 362 -8.13 -5.33 -21.96
CA ASN A 362 -6.87 -4.61 -22.07
C ASN A 362 -7.08 -3.19 -21.55
N SER A 363 -6.31 -2.78 -20.55
CA SER A 363 -6.40 -1.46 -19.92
C SER A 363 -5.06 -0.75 -20.00
N PHE A 364 -5.05 0.42 -20.64
CA PHE A 364 -3.92 1.34 -20.76
C PHE A 364 -4.19 2.55 -19.89
N SER A 365 -3.29 2.89 -18.99
CA SER A 365 -3.39 4.07 -18.11
C SER A 365 -2.13 4.92 -18.20
N TYR A 366 -2.29 6.24 -18.20
CA TYR A 366 -1.20 7.21 -18.20
C TYR A 366 -1.47 8.35 -17.21
N ARG A 367 -0.52 8.60 -16.32
CA ARG A 367 -0.56 9.71 -15.36
C ARG A 367 0.42 10.80 -15.76
N TYR A 368 -0.10 11.94 -16.18
CA TYR A 368 0.67 13.13 -16.51
C TYR A 368 0.54 14.20 -15.42
N ASP A 369 1.58 14.38 -14.61
CA ASP A 369 1.70 15.53 -13.72
C ASP A 369 2.00 16.78 -14.57
N ILE A 370 0.99 17.62 -14.79
CA ILE A 370 1.11 18.92 -15.48
C ILE A 370 1.87 19.90 -14.57
N GLU A 371 1.52 19.88 -13.29
CA GLU A 371 2.19 20.62 -12.21
C GLU A 371 2.31 19.70 -10.98
N SER A 372 3.10 20.10 -9.98
CA SER A 372 3.15 19.42 -8.67
C SER A 372 1.80 19.33 -7.95
N THR A 373 0.81 20.13 -8.36
CA THR A 373 -0.54 20.15 -7.80
C THR A 373 -1.64 19.83 -8.82
N LEU A 374 -1.31 19.54 -10.08
CA LEU A 374 -2.29 19.31 -11.15
C LEU A 374 -1.90 18.08 -11.96
N ILE A 375 -2.75 17.05 -11.91
CA ILE A 375 -2.49 15.73 -12.48
C ILE A 375 -3.60 15.36 -13.45
N LEU A 376 -3.25 15.04 -14.69
CA LEU A 376 -4.13 14.40 -15.65
C LEU A 376 -3.93 12.89 -15.58
N ASN A 377 -5.02 12.14 -15.42
CA ASN A 377 -5.06 10.69 -15.53
C ASN A 377 -5.87 10.36 -16.78
N ALA A 378 -5.25 9.71 -17.76
CA ALA A 378 -5.91 9.20 -18.95
C ALA A 378 -5.93 7.67 -18.90
N GLN A 379 -7.08 7.07 -19.21
CA GLN A 379 -7.22 5.62 -19.30
C GLN A 379 -8.03 5.26 -20.54
N TYR A 380 -7.59 4.22 -21.25
CA TYR A 380 -8.35 3.55 -22.30
C TYR A 380 -8.48 2.07 -21.94
N GLN A 381 -9.70 1.55 -21.97
CA GLN A 381 -9.99 0.14 -21.77
C GLN A 381 -10.72 -0.40 -22.99
N TYR A 382 -10.23 -1.53 -23.50
CA TYR A 382 -10.87 -2.33 -24.55
C TYR A 382 -11.21 -3.69 -23.95
N ARG A 383 -12.48 -4.08 -23.99
CA ARG A 383 -12.97 -5.32 -23.41
C ARG A 383 -13.85 -6.07 -24.41
N GLN A 384 -13.40 -7.25 -24.82
CA GLN A 384 -14.18 -8.19 -25.60
C GLN A 384 -14.90 -9.16 -24.66
N ILE A 385 -16.14 -9.51 -24.99
CA ILE A 385 -16.97 -10.44 -24.23
C ILE A 385 -17.67 -11.38 -25.22
N ASP A 386 -17.29 -12.65 -25.18
CA ASP A 386 -17.81 -13.70 -26.06
C ASP A 386 -18.72 -14.63 -25.23
N TYR A 387 -20.01 -14.66 -25.51
CA TYR A 387 -21.00 -15.46 -24.77
C TYR A 387 -21.10 -16.88 -25.34
N VAL A 388 -21.20 -17.87 -24.47
CA VAL A 388 -21.14 -19.30 -24.85
C VAL A 388 -22.48 -19.82 -25.37
N ASP A 389 -23.60 -19.40 -24.78
CA ASP A 389 -24.93 -19.89 -25.15
C ASP A 389 -25.50 -19.15 -26.39
N ASN A 390 -26.23 -19.89 -27.22
CA ASN A 390 -27.02 -19.32 -28.32
C ASN A 390 -28.31 -18.68 -27.77
N ASP A 391 -28.56 -17.40 -28.07
CA ASP A 391 -29.77 -16.71 -27.66
C ASP A 391 -30.97 -17.06 -28.55
N LEU A 392 -32.08 -17.50 -27.95
CA LEU A 392 -33.27 -17.94 -28.70
C LEU A 392 -33.98 -16.81 -29.48
N PHE A 393 -33.86 -15.56 -29.05
CA PHE A 393 -34.50 -14.42 -29.71
C PHE A 393 -33.66 -13.88 -30.87
N PHE A 394 -32.33 -13.98 -30.78
CA PHE A 394 -31.42 -13.53 -31.84
C PHE A 394 -30.94 -14.66 -32.77
N ASN A 395 -31.03 -15.92 -32.34
CA ASN A 395 -30.53 -17.10 -33.04
C ASN A 395 -29.03 -17.01 -33.40
N ASN A 396 -28.24 -16.39 -32.52
CA ASN A 396 -26.80 -16.37 -32.53
C ASN A 396 -26.22 -16.38 -31.10
N THR A 397 -24.94 -16.74 -30.98
CA THR A 397 -24.13 -16.43 -29.79
C THR A 397 -23.84 -14.92 -29.76
N ARG A 398 -23.87 -14.33 -28.57
CA ARG A 398 -23.62 -12.89 -28.41
C ARG A 398 -22.13 -12.58 -28.35
N GLU A 399 -21.72 -11.51 -29.01
CA GLU A 399 -20.38 -10.92 -28.93
C GLU A 399 -20.52 -9.42 -28.67
N ASP A 400 -19.83 -8.92 -27.65
CA ASP A 400 -19.80 -7.50 -27.26
C ASP A 400 -18.36 -6.98 -27.26
N ILE A 401 -18.17 -5.76 -27.79
CA ILE A 401 -16.91 -5.01 -27.68
C ILE A 401 -17.20 -3.73 -26.91
N ASN A 402 -16.75 -3.65 -25.67
CA ASN A 402 -16.86 -2.46 -24.83
C ASN A 402 -15.57 -1.64 -24.90
N ARG A 403 -15.69 -0.35 -25.25
CA ARG A 403 -14.60 0.62 -25.29
C ARG A 403 -14.89 1.71 -24.26
N ASN A 404 -13.96 1.94 -23.34
CA ASN A 404 -14.10 2.96 -22.31
C ASN A 404 -12.89 3.92 -22.35
N ILE A 405 -13.18 5.23 -22.45
CA ILE A 405 -12.18 6.30 -22.37
C ILE A 405 -12.49 7.11 -21.12
N TYR A 406 -11.50 7.22 -20.22
CA TYR A 406 -11.57 8.04 -19.02
C TYR A 406 -10.47 9.11 -19.03
N LEU A 407 -10.85 10.35 -18.74
CA LEU A 407 -9.96 11.49 -18.57
C LEU A 407 -10.29 12.18 -17.24
N GLY A 408 -9.38 12.12 -16.25
CA GLY A 408 -9.56 12.71 -14.93
C GLY A 408 -8.49 13.74 -14.60
N LEU A 409 -8.89 15.01 -14.47
CA LEU A 409 -8.04 16.11 -14.05
C LEU A 409 -8.19 16.36 -12.54
N THR A 410 -7.16 16.00 -11.76
CA THR A 410 -7.10 16.16 -10.31
C THR A 410 -6.26 17.37 -9.91
N LYS A 411 -6.87 18.35 -9.22
CA LYS A 411 -6.16 19.42 -8.51
C LYS A 411 -5.98 19.01 -7.03
N ILE A 412 -4.73 19.00 -6.60
CA ILE A 412 -4.33 18.88 -5.19
C ILE A 412 -4.44 20.28 -4.58
N ILE A 413 -5.40 20.48 -3.67
CA ILE A 413 -5.56 21.76 -2.94
C ILE A 413 -4.53 21.82 -1.81
N ASN A 414 -4.39 20.72 -1.06
CA ASN A 414 -3.35 20.54 -0.05
C ASN A 414 -3.10 19.03 0.18
N LYS A 415 -2.35 18.65 1.22
CA LYS A 415 -2.01 17.23 1.51
C LYS A 415 -3.22 16.32 1.81
N LYS A 416 -4.38 16.90 2.15
CA LYS A 416 -5.63 16.21 2.51
C LYS A 416 -6.73 16.37 1.47
N ASP A 417 -6.79 17.52 0.79
CA ASP A 417 -7.93 17.93 -0.03
C ASP A 417 -7.62 17.88 -1.53
N PHE A 418 -8.47 17.18 -2.27
CA PHE A 418 -8.32 16.89 -3.70
C PHE A 418 -9.65 17.14 -4.43
N VAL A 419 -9.62 17.84 -5.55
CA VAL A 419 -10.76 17.97 -6.46
C VAL A 419 -10.42 17.28 -7.78
N THR A 420 -11.30 16.42 -8.27
CA THR A 420 -11.17 15.77 -9.58
C THR A 420 -12.39 16.07 -10.43
N LEU A 421 -12.16 16.67 -11.60
CA LEU A 421 -13.13 16.70 -12.69
C LEU A 421 -12.76 15.56 -13.65
N SER A 422 -13.70 14.67 -13.95
CA SER A 422 -13.46 13.58 -14.89
C SER A 422 -14.58 13.42 -15.91
N TYR A 423 -14.17 13.02 -17.12
CA TYR A 423 -15.03 12.63 -18.23
C TYR A 423 -14.83 11.14 -18.53
N THR A 424 -15.93 10.43 -18.76
CA THR A 424 -15.94 9.03 -19.18
C THR A 424 -16.83 8.88 -20.39
N HIS A 425 -16.29 8.42 -21.52
CA HIS A 425 -17.06 7.91 -22.65
C HIS A 425 -17.08 6.39 -22.60
N THR A 426 -18.24 5.78 -22.83
CA THR A 426 -18.37 4.31 -22.98
C THR A 426 -19.18 3.99 -24.22
N ASP A 427 -18.56 3.22 -25.08
CA ASP A 427 -19.11 2.70 -26.32
C ASP A 427 -19.21 1.18 -26.20
N ASN A 428 -20.23 0.57 -26.80
CA ASN A 428 -20.48 -0.86 -26.68
C ASN A 428 -21.12 -1.42 -27.95
N ASP A 429 -20.30 -1.76 -28.95
CA ASP A 429 -20.74 -2.57 -30.08
C ASP A 429 -21.26 -3.93 -29.59
N SER A 430 -22.30 -4.45 -30.23
CA SER A 430 -22.78 -5.81 -30.03
C SER A 430 -23.30 -6.40 -31.33
N ASN A 431 -23.09 -7.70 -31.55
CA ASN A 431 -23.75 -8.41 -32.66
C ASN A 431 -25.27 -8.62 -32.44
N GLN A 432 -25.80 -8.15 -31.29
CA GLN A 432 -27.22 -8.13 -30.93
C GLN A 432 -27.62 -6.68 -30.56
N ALA A 433 -28.32 -6.00 -31.48
CA ALA A 433 -28.67 -4.57 -31.38
C ALA A 433 -29.45 -4.14 -30.12
N ALA A 434 -30.00 -5.07 -29.33
CA ALA A 434 -30.56 -4.80 -28.00
C ALA A 434 -29.53 -4.41 -26.92
N TYR A 435 -28.24 -4.50 -27.24
CA TYR A 435 -27.15 -4.25 -26.30
C TYR A 435 -26.14 -3.19 -26.78
N GLU A 436 -26.38 -2.65 -27.98
CA GLU A 436 -25.61 -1.59 -28.62
C GLU A 436 -26.03 -0.21 -28.05
N TYR A 437 -25.07 0.53 -27.49
CA TYR A 437 -25.27 1.90 -27.03
C TYR A 437 -23.96 2.68 -26.97
N ASP A 438 -24.06 4.01 -26.99
CA ASP A 438 -23.07 4.91 -26.42
C ASP A 438 -23.51 5.54 -25.08
N LYS A 439 -22.55 6.16 -24.37
CA LYS A 439 -22.82 7.07 -23.25
C LYS A 439 -21.65 7.97 -22.93
N ASN A 440 -21.95 9.11 -22.31
CA ASN A 440 -21.00 10.08 -21.79
C ASN A 440 -21.36 10.43 -20.35
N SER A 441 -20.35 10.47 -19.47
CA SER A 441 -20.51 10.89 -18.09
C SER A 441 -19.46 11.92 -17.70
N VAL A 442 -19.90 12.95 -16.97
CA VAL A 442 -19.05 13.95 -16.34
C VAL A 442 -19.24 13.87 -14.84
N MET A 443 -18.14 13.76 -14.10
CA MET A 443 -18.15 13.69 -12.63
C MET A 443 -17.26 14.79 -12.05
N LEU A 444 -17.79 15.53 -11.08
CA LEU A 444 -17.03 16.40 -10.20
C LEU A 444 -16.98 15.77 -8.80
N ASN A 445 -15.78 15.45 -8.34
CA ASN A 445 -15.51 14.77 -7.08
C ASN A 445 -14.62 15.63 -6.17
N TYR A 446 -15.00 15.80 -4.91
CA TYR A 446 -14.12 16.25 -3.83
C TYR A 446 -13.75 15.06 -2.94
N THR A 447 -12.46 14.81 -2.76
CA THR A 447 -11.94 13.77 -1.87
C THR A 447 -11.12 14.40 -0.73
N TRP A 448 -11.48 14.08 0.49
CA TRP A 448 -10.78 14.44 1.73
C TRP A 448 -10.05 13.22 2.30
N ARG A 449 -8.75 13.33 2.58
CA ARG A 449 -7.91 12.24 3.10
C ARG A 449 -7.29 12.57 4.45
N PHE A 450 -7.28 11.59 5.33
CA PHE A 450 -6.65 11.64 6.64
C PHE A 450 -5.73 10.45 6.84
N LYS A 451 -4.64 10.66 7.58
CA LYS A 451 -4.04 9.63 8.41
C LYS A 451 -4.60 9.85 9.82
N LEU A 452 -5.12 8.79 10.44
CA LEU A 452 -5.60 8.77 11.82
C LEU A 452 -4.46 8.33 12.75
#